data_AF-A0A819VC72-F1
#
_entry.id   AF-A0A819VC72-F1
#
_cell.length_a   1.000
_cell.length_b   1.000
_cell.length_c   1.000
_cell.angle_alpha   90.00
_cell.angle_beta   90.00
_cell.angle_gamma   90.00
#
_symmetry.space_group_name_H-M   'P 1'
#
loop_
_entity.id
_entity.type
_entity.pdbx_description
1 polymer ?
#
loop_
_entity_poly.entity_id
_entity_poly.type
_entity_poly.pdbx_seq_one_letter_code
_entity_poly.pdbx_strand_id
1 'polypeptide(L)'
;MPPNWFLEFKTKIKRINLFQDIDKTNEEDIKNQKVSTIIFLILFTILIVALFLYSSLTSITKTVVVEQPSLFDYTQLEEKYSNTLLCACTSVSNEYNKFISSFTPTFNQVCSSDFVSDEWLNYVNYRLLPETQYHFYWDFRHLAYGFFAMLRTLCVLAKQTIDDELISFYSTI
;
A
#
# COMPACT_ATOMS: atom_id res chain seq x y z
N MET A 1 11.10 9.86 -58.94
CA MET A 1 11.15 11.28 -59.38
C MET A 1 10.81 12.13 -58.16
N PRO A 2 11.71 13.02 -57.67
CA PRO A 2 11.39 13.82 -56.49
C PRO A 2 10.21 14.75 -56.77
N PRO A 3 9.31 14.97 -55.78
CA PRO A 3 8.15 15.84 -55.96
C PRO A 3 8.54 17.27 -56.33
N ASN A 4 7.74 17.95 -57.14
CA ASN A 4 8.04 19.31 -57.63
C ASN A 4 8.26 20.32 -56.48
N TRP A 5 7.50 20.17 -55.39
CA TRP A 5 7.64 21.01 -54.19
C TRP A 5 9.02 20.88 -53.52
N PHE A 6 9.68 19.72 -53.62
CA PHE A 6 11.01 19.50 -53.04
C PHE A 6 12.09 20.26 -53.80
N LEU A 7 11.97 20.35 -55.13
CA LEU A 7 12.86 21.17 -55.95
C LEU A 7 12.68 22.66 -55.65
N GLU A 8 11.44 23.14 -55.59
CA GLU A 8 11.16 24.54 -55.27
C GLU A 8 11.69 24.92 -53.88
N PHE A 9 11.47 24.07 -52.89
CA PHE A 9 11.97 24.27 -51.53
C PHE A 9 13.51 24.33 -51.48
N LYS A 10 14.19 23.39 -52.16
CA LYS A 10 15.66 23.36 -52.24
C LYS A 10 16.23 24.62 -52.90
N THR A 11 15.57 25.14 -53.95
CA THR A 11 16.01 26.38 -54.61
C THR A 11 15.78 27.62 -53.74
N LYS A 12 14.67 27.68 -53.00
CA LYS A 12 14.41 28.76 -52.04
C LYS A 12 15.42 28.77 -50.89
N ILE A 13 15.70 27.62 -50.26
CA ILE A 13 16.68 27.51 -49.17
C ILE A 13 18.07 27.96 -49.60
N LYS A 14 18.53 27.56 -50.80
CA LYS A 14 19.85 27.93 -51.30
C LYS A 14 20.03 29.44 -51.57
N ARG A 15 18.92 30.20 -51.66
CA ARG A 15 18.96 31.65 -51.84
C ARG A 15 19.00 32.42 -50.52
N ILE A 16 18.77 31.75 -49.39
CA ILE A 16 18.78 32.41 -48.08
C ILE A 16 20.22 32.73 -47.69
N ASN A 17 20.43 33.97 -47.26
CA ASN A 17 21.68 34.43 -46.67
C ASN A 17 21.36 35.23 -45.41
N LEU A 18 21.28 34.55 -44.27
CA LEU A 18 20.95 35.17 -42.98
C LEU A 18 22.06 36.10 -42.47
N PHE A 19 23.30 35.87 -42.91
CA PHE A 19 24.47 36.67 -42.53
C PHE A 19 24.86 37.65 -43.64
N GLN A 20 23.89 38.11 -44.44
CA GLN A 20 24.15 39.07 -45.50
C GLN A 20 24.67 40.38 -44.91
N ASP A 21 25.86 40.77 -45.34
CA ASP A 21 26.48 42.06 -45.04
C ASP A 21 26.45 42.92 -46.32
N ILE A 22 25.86 44.11 -46.22
CA ILE A 22 25.64 45.01 -47.36
C ILE A 22 26.98 45.59 -47.85
N ASP A 23 27.96 45.70 -46.96
CA ASP A 23 29.26 46.32 -47.26
C ASP A 23 30.24 45.32 -47.90
N LYS A 24 29.91 44.02 -47.90
CA LYS A 24 30.73 42.95 -48.47
C LYS A 24 30.19 42.44 -49.80
N THR A 25 30.80 42.88 -50.89
CA THR A 25 30.45 42.49 -52.27
C THR A 25 31.36 41.44 -52.88
N ASN A 26 32.45 41.07 -52.21
CA ASN A 26 33.38 40.05 -52.71
C ASN A 26 32.70 38.65 -52.76
N GLU A 27 33.00 37.88 -53.80
CA GLU A 27 32.41 36.55 -54.01
C GLU A 27 32.74 35.59 -52.87
N GLU A 28 33.95 35.68 -52.31
CA GLU A 28 34.38 34.85 -51.18
C GLU A 28 33.58 35.13 -49.91
N ASP A 29 33.33 36.42 -49.62
CA ASP A 29 32.51 36.83 -48.48
C ASP A 29 31.07 36.33 -48.63
N ILE A 30 30.46 36.51 -49.81
CA ILE A 30 29.10 36.03 -50.09
C ILE A 30 29.01 34.50 -49.96
N LYS A 31 30.03 33.77 -50.40
CA LYS A 31 30.09 32.31 -50.25
C LYS A 31 30.16 31.90 -48.78
N ASN A 32 31.03 32.55 -48.00
CA ASN A 32 31.17 32.27 -46.57
C ASN A 32 29.87 32.60 -45.80
N GLN A 33 29.20 33.70 -46.10
CA GLN A 33 27.91 34.05 -45.48
C GLN A 33 26.82 32.99 -45.77
N LYS A 34 26.73 32.50 -47.02
CA LYS A 34 25.79 31.43 -47.39
C LYS A 34 26.12 30.10 -46.71
N VAL A 35 27.40 29.74 -46.61
CA VAL A 35 27.83 28.52 -45.90
C VAL A 35 27.50 28.62 -44.41
N SER A 36 27.83 29.74 -43.77
CA SER A 36 27.48 30.00 -42.37
C SER A 36 25.97 29.94 -42.14
N THR A 37 25.17 30.46 -43.08
CA THR A 37 23.70 30.37 -43.03
C THR A 37 23.22 28.92 -43.01
N ILE A 38 23.76 28.07 -43.87
CA ILE A 38 23.40 26.65 -43.92
C ILE A 38 23.80 25.95 -42.62
N ILE A 39 25.03 26.19 -42.13
CA ILE A 39 25.51 25.61 -40.87
C ILE A 39 24.61 26.04 -39.70
N PHE A 40 24.28 27.33 -39.61
CA PHE A 40 23.39 27.86 -38.58
C PHE A 40 22.02 27.21 -38.63
N LEU A 41 21.39 27.11 -39.80
CA LEU A 41 20.07 26.49 -39.94
C LEU A 41 20.08 25.01 -39.55
N ILE A 42 21.14 24.27 -39.90
CA ILE A 42 21.30 22.87 -39.50
C ILE A 42 21.42 22.77 -37.98
N LEU A 43 22.33 23.54 -37.37
CA LEU A 43 22.56 23.52 -35.92
C LEU A 43 21.31 23.95 -35.15
N PHE A 44 20.63 25.00 -35.61
CA PHE A 44 19.39 25.49 -35.01
C PHE A 44 18.29 24.43 -35.06
N THR A 45 18.14 23.76 -36.20
CA THR A 45 17.18 22.67 -36.36
C THR A 45 17.51 21.51 -35.42
N ILE A 46 18.79 21.13 -35.30
CA ILE A 46 19.24 20.09 -34.37
C ILE A 46 18.89 20.45 -32.93
N LEU A 47 19.15 21.70 -32.51
CA LEU A 47 18.84 22.17 -31.16
C LEU A 47 17.34 22.15 -30.86
N ILE A 48 16.50 22.61 -31.78
CA ILE A 48 15.05 22.56 -31.63
C ILE A 48 14.56 21.12 -31.51
N VAL A 49 15.05 20.22 -32.37
CA VAL A 49 14.68 18.80 -32.32
C VAL A 49 15.11 18.18 -30.99
N ALA A 50 16.31 18.48 -30.51
CA ALA A 50 16.80 17.99 -29.22
C ALA A 50 15.93 18.48 -28.06
N LEU A 51 15.57 19.76 -28.02
CA LEU A 51 14.68 20.33 -27.00
C LEU A 51 13.29 19.71 -27.04
N PHE A 52 12.72 19.53 -28.23
CA PHE A 52 11.40 18.91 -28.41
C PHE A 52 11.40 17.46 -27.92
N LEU A 53 12.42 16.68 -28.28
CA LEU A 53 12.59 15.32 -27.82
C LEU A 53 12.73 15.26 -26.31
N TYR A 54 13.58 16.10 -25.71
CA TYR A 54 13.73 16.19 -24.27
C TYR A 54 12.39 16.47 -23.57
N SER A 55 11.66 17.49 -24.03
CA SER A 55 10.37 17.85 -23.44
C SER A 55 9.31 16.76 -23.60
N SER A 56 9.34 15.99 -24.69
CA SER A 56 8.34 14.96 -24.97
C SER A 56 8.65 13.63 -24.28
N LEU A 57 9.94 13.31 -24.13
CA LEU A 57 10.40 12.05 -23.54
C LEU A 57 10.54 12.11 -22.02
N THR A 58 10.55 13.31 -21.43
CA THR A 58 10.61 13.44 -19.98
C THR A 58 9.26 13.08 -19.37
N SER A 59 9.24 11.94 -18.68
CA SER A 59 8.05 11.49 -17.96
C SER A 59 7.86 12.32 -16.69
N ILE A 60 6.64 12.80 -16.46
CA ILE A 60 6.27 13.51 -15.24
C ILE A 60 5.69 12.49 -14.26
N THR A 61 6.28 12.36 -13.08
CA THR A 61 5.71 11.59 -11.98
C THR A 61 4.49 12.32 -11.41
N LYS A 62 3.39 11.60 -11.21
CA LYS A 62 2.20 12.12 -10.54
C LYS A 62 1.94 11.33 -9.27
N THR A 63 1.70 12.05 -8.18
CA THR A 63 1.25 11.46 -6.93
C THR A 63 -0.25 11.21 -6.99
N VAL A 64 -0.67 9.98 -6.70
CA VAL A 64 -2.09 9.60 -6.60
C VAL A 64 -2.38 9.29 -5.14
N VAL A 65 -3.44 9.90 -4.60
CA VAL A 65 -3.89 9.70 -3.23
C VAL A 65 -5.06 8.72 -3.23
N VAL A 66 -4.97 7.68 -2.40
CA VAL A 66 -6.05 6.69 -2.19
C VAL A 66 -6.50 6.83 -0.75
N GLU A 67 -7.74 7.24 -0.53
CA GLU A 67 -8.32 7.38 0.80
C GLU A 67 -8.83 6.04 1.31
N GLN A 68 -8.46 5.69 2.55
CA GLN A 68 -8.92 4.48 3.25
C GLN A 68 -8.80 3.19 2.42
N PRO A 69 -7.60 2.84 1.93
CA PRO A 69 -7.40 1.61 1.17
C PRO A 69 -7.75 0.39 2.03
N SER A 70 -8.34 -0.64 1.41
CA SER A 70 -8.45 -1.94 2.07
C SER A 70 -7.06 -2.57 2.22
N LEU A 71 -6.93 -3.57 3.09
CA LEU A 71 -5.68 -4.32 3.24
C LEU A 71 -5.24 -4.94 1.91
N PHE A 72 -6.19 -5.41 1.11
CA PHE A 72 -5.93 -5.96 -0.21
C PHE A 72 -5.37 -4.90 -1.18
N ASP A 73 -5.99 -3.72 -1.22
CA ASP A 73 -5.51 -2.62 -2.08
C ASP A 73 -4.10 -2.19 -1.68
N TYR A 74 -3.83 -2.10 -0.37
CA TYR A 74 -2.50 -1.80 0.15
C TYR A 74 -1.48 -2.83 -0.34
N THR A 75 -1.75 -4.13 -0.18
CA THR A 75 -0.79 -5.18 -0.57
C THR A 75 -0.45 -5.13 -2.06
N GLN A 76 -1.44 -4.87 -2.91
CA GLN A 76 -1.26 -4.74 -4.36
C GLN A 76 -0.43 -3.49 -4.73
N LEU A 77 -0.66 -2.38 -4.03
CA LEU A 77 0.08 -1.13 -4.24
C LEU A 77 1.52 -1.23 -3.73
N GLU A 78 1.73 -1.92 -2.60
CA GLU A 78 3.05 -2.16 -2.03
C GLU A 78 3.90 -3.04 -2.96
N GLU A 79 3.32 -4.09 -3.54
CA GLU A 79 4.03 -4.94 -4.52
C GLU A 79 4.48 -4.14 -5.74
N LYS A 80 3.62 -3.24 -6.23
CA LYS A 80 3.88 -2.50 -7.48
C LYS A 80 4.71 -1.24 -7.31
N TYR A 81 4.63 -0.58 -6.15
CA TYR A 81 5.18 0.75 -5.91
C TYR A 81 6.00 0.84 -4.62
N SER A 82 6.58 -0.27 -4.13
CA SER A 82 7.32 -0.36 -2.86
C SER A 82 8.27 0.81 -2.57
N ASN A 83 9.01 1.28 -3.58
CA ASN A 83 9.99 2.36 -3.43
C ASN A 83 9.39 3.78 -3.39
N THR A 84 8.13 3.95 -3.80
CA THR A 84 7.49 5.27 -3.92
C THR A 84 6.16 5.38 -3.17
N LEU A 85 5.67 4.28 -2.61
CA LEU A 85 4.45 4.25 -1.82
C LEU A 85 4.68 4.94 -0.47
N LEU A 86 3.81 5.90 -0.14
CA LEU A 86 3.84 6.61 1.13
C LEU A 86 2.51 6.39 1.86
N CYS A 87 2.58 5.84 3.07
CA CYS A 87 1.43 5.64 3.94
C CYS A 87 1.52 6.60 5.13
N ALA A 88 1.05 7.83 4.91
CA ALA A 88 0.94 8.80 5.99
C ALA A 88 -0.24 8.43 6.92
N CYS A 89 0.02 8.38 8.22
CA CYS A 89 -1.07 8.26 9.20
C CYS A 89 -1.90 9.55 9.18
N THR A 90 -3.21 9.44 9.00
CA THR A 90 -4.13 10.59 9.11
C THR A 90 -4.22 11.12 10.54
N SER A 91 -3.89 10.29 11.52
CA SER A 91 -3.88 10.66 12.94
C SER A 91 -2.81 9.86 13.66
N VAL A 92 -2.02 10.54 14.51
CA VAL A 92 -0.94 9.91 15.29
C VAL A 92 -1.49 9.18 16.52
N SER A 93 -2.67 9.58 16.97
CA SER A 93 -3.43 8.92 18.02
C SER A 93 -4.90 8.85 17.63
N ASN A 94 -5.53 7.73 17.99
CA ASN A 94 -6.98 7.58 17.89
C ASN A 94 -7.57 7.76 19.28
N GLU A 95 -8.69 8.47 19.36
CA GLU A 95 -9.45 8.54 20.59
C GLU A 95 -9.93 7.13 20.97
N TYR A 96 -9.64 6.71 22.21
CA TYR A 96 -9.99 5.38 22.70
C TYR A 96 -11.48 5.06 22.51
N ASN A 97 -12.35 6.04 22.77
CA ASN A 97 -13.79 5.87 22.57
C ASN A 97 -14.15 5.57 21.11
N LYS A 98 -13.52 6.25 20.15
CA LYS A 98 -13.74 6.02 18.72
C LYS A 98 -13.27 4.63 18.30
N PHE A 99 -12.13 4.20 18.82
CA PHE A 99 -11.60 2.86 18.59
C PHE A 99 -12.54 1.77 19.12
N ILE A 100 -12.94 1.86 20.39
CA ILE A 100 -13.86 0.88 21.00
C ILE A 100 -15.24 0.90 20.33
N SER A 101 -15.75 2.08 19.97
CA SER A 101 -17.05 2.18 19.27
C SER A 101 -17.03 1.60 17.86
N SER A 102 -15.86 1.57 17.20
CA SER A 102 -15.70 0.94 15.89
C SER A 102 -15.51 -0.58 15.96
N PHE A 103 -15.20 -1.09 17.15
CA PHE A 103 -15.05 -2.52 17.39
C PHE A 103 -16.39 -3.11 17.84
N THR A 104 -16.83 -4.20 17.21
CA THR A 104 -18.03 -4.93 17.64
C THR A 104 -17.57 -6.24 18.29
N PRO A 105 -17.21 -6.24 19.59
CA PRO A 105 -16.71 -7.45 20.24
C PRO A 105 -17.79 -8.52 20.25
N THR A 106 -17.43 -9.71 19.76
CA THR A 106 -18.25 -10.91 20.00
C THR A 106 -17.71 -11.59 21.24
N PHE A 107 -18.42 -11.46 22.36
CA PHE A 107 -18.05 -12.14 23.59
C PHE A 107 -18.65 -13.54 23.59
N ASN A 108 -17.79 -14.56 23.55
CA ASN A 108 -18.22 -15.94 23.78
C ASN A 108 -18.50 -16.13 25.27
N GLN A 109 -19.63 -16.76 25.60
CA GLN A 109 -19.96 -17.06 26.99
C GLN A 109 -18.94 -18.04 27.56
N VAL A 110 -18.39 -17.73 28.74
CA VAL A 110 -17.33 -18.53 29.37
C VAL A 110 -17.78 -19.98 29.59
N CYS A 111 -19.04 -20.17 30.00
CA CYS A 111 -19.63 -21.49 30.26
C CYS A 111 -19.93 -22.32 29.00
N SER A 112 -19.84 -21.72 27.81
CA SER A 112 -19.92 -22.42 26.51
C SER A 112 -18.58 -22.43 25.77
N SER A 113 -17.50 -22.03 26.45
CA SER A 113 -16.16 -21.99 25.86
C SER A 113 -15.37 -23.26 26.18
N ASP A 114 -14.27 -23.47 25.46
CA ASP A 114 -13.38 -24.60 25.68
C ASP A 114 -12.79 -24.63 27.10
N PHE A 115 -12.76 -23.50 27.80
CA PHE A 115 -12.20 -23.41 29.16
C PHE A 115 -12.91 -24.26 30.22
N VAL A 116 -14.14 -24.70 29.95
CA VAL A 116 -14.89 -25.62 30.82
C VAL A 116 -15.05 -27.01 30.23
N SER A 117 -14.44 -27.27 29.07
CA SER A 117 -14.48 -28.57 28.39
C SER A 117 -13.58 -29.61 29.07
N ASP A 118 -13.91 -30.89 28.87
CA ASP A 118 -13.07 -32.00 29.32
C ASP A 118 -11.71 -31.99 28.62
N GLU A 119 -11.66 -31.62 27.34
CA GLU A 119 -10.42 -31.54 26.56
C GLU A 119 -9.45 -30.54 27.16
N TRP A 120 -9.91 -29.33 27.44
CA TRP A 120 -9.08 -28.30 28.08
C TRP A 120 -8.62 -28.71 29.47
N LEU A 121 -9.52 -29.24 30.30
CA LEU A 121 -9.19 -29.69 31.64
C LEU A 121 -8.12 -30.79 31.62
N ASN A 122 -8.21 -31.72 30.69
CA ASN A 122 -7.19 -32.77 30.52
C ASN A 122 -5.86 -32.18 30.03
N TYR A 123 -5.90 -31.24 29.09
CA TYR A 123 -4.71 -30.55 28.59
C TYR A 123 -3.94 -29.80 29.69
N VAL A 124 -4.65 -29.10 30.59
CA VAL A 124 -4.03 -28.35 31.68
C VAL A 124 -3.76 -29.18 32.93
N ASN A 125 -4.13 -30.45 32.94
CA ASN A 125 -3.88 -31.33 34.07
C ASN A 125 -2.45 -31.87 34.03
N TYR A 126 -1.56 -31.21 34.75
CA TYR A 126 -0.15 -31.60 34.81
C TYR A 126 0.08 -33.05 35.28
N ARG A 127 -0.87 -33.66 36.01
CA ARG A 127 -0.79 -35.05 36.48
C ARG A 127 -0.97 -36.07 35.35
N LEU A 128 -1.49 -35.66 34.21
CA LEU A 128 -1.69 -36.51 33.02
C LEU A 128 -0.50 -36.42 32.05
N LEU A 129 0.50 -35.58 32.34
CA LEU A 129 1.66 -35.41 31.48
C LEU A 129 2.72 -36.51 31.74
N PRO A 130 3.44 -36.98 30.71
CA PRO A 130 4.51 -37.96 30.89
C PRO A 130 5.61 -37.43 31.81
N GLU A 131 6.12 -38.27 32.72
CA GLU A 131 7.21 -37.92 33.66
C GLU A 131 8.50 -37.41 32.97
N THR A 132 8.66 -37.69 31.68
CA THR A 132 9.78 -37.20 30.86
C THR A 132 9.72 -35.70 30.57
N GLN A 133 8.59 -35.04 30.84
CA GLN A 133 8.44 -33.60 30.71
C GLN A 133 8.76 -32.94 32.06
N TYR A 134 9.97 -32.40 32.17
CA TYR A 134 10.38 -31.63 33.34
C TYR A 134 9.53 -30.34 33.41
N HIS A 135 8.52 -30.33 34.28
CA HIS A 135 7.67 -29.16 34.50
C HIS A 135 8.23 -28.35 35.66
N PHE A 136 8.59 -27.09 35.38
CA PHE A 136 9.00 -26.16 36.43
C PHE A 136 7.83 -25.90 37.37
N TYR A 137 8.10 -25.66 38.65
CA TYR A 137 7.06 -25.36 39.65
C TYR A 137 6.23 -24.10 39.34
N TRP A 138 6.72 -23.23 38.44
CA TRP A 138 5.98 -22.07 37.91
C TRP A 138 5.15 -22.39 36.65
N ASP A 139 5.13 -23.64 36.20
CA ASP A 139 4.27 -24.06 35.10
C ASP A 139 2.81 -23.80 35.48
N PHE A 140 2.12 -22.98 34.69
CA PHE A 140 0.76 -22.55 34.99
C PHE A 140 -0.20 -23.74 35.20
N ARG A 141 0.10 -24.90 34.59
CA ARG A 141 -0.68 -26.15 34.71
C ARG A 141 -0.76 -26.68 36.14
N HIS A 142 0.16 -26.31 37.02
CA HIS A 142 0.07 -26.66 38.46
C HIS A 142 -1.16 -26.07 39.15
N LEU A 143 -1.63 -24.91 38.68
CA LEU A 143 -2.80 -24.23 39.24
C LEU A 143 -4.00 -24.23 38.28
N ALA A 144 -3.74 -24.25 36.97
CA ALA A 144 -4.75 -24.09 35.94
C ALA A 144 -5.90 -25.10 36.06
N TYR A 145 -5.59 -26.40 36.23
CA TYR A 145 -6.63 -27.42 36.39
C TYR A 145 -7.60 -27.07 37.52
N GLY A 146 -7.10 -26.65 38.68
CA GLY A 146 -7.93 -26.27 39.82
C GLY A 146 -8.85 -25.08 39.51
N PHE A 147 -8.29 -24.03 38.91
CA PHE A 147 -9.06 -22.84 38.53
C PHE A 147 -10.12 -23.13 37.46
N PHE A 148 -9.78 -23.87 36.41
CA PHE A 148 -10.71 -24.21 35.34
C PHE A 148 -11.76 -25.23 35.78
N ALA A 149 -11.42 -26.18 36.65
CA ALA A 149 -12.40 -27.10 37.24
C ALA A 149 -13.39 -26.36 38.16
N MET A 150 -12.90 -25.39 38.95
CA MET A 150 -13.74 -24.50 39.73
C MET A 150 -14.67 -23.69 38.83
N LEU A 151 -14.15 -23.11 37.75
CA LEU A 151 -14.94 -22.36 36.76
C LEU A 151 -16.05 -23.23 36.14
N ARG A 152 -15.75 -24.46 35.73
CA ARG A 152 -16.76 -25.41 35.23
C ARG A 152 -17.83 -25.69 36.27
N THR A 153 -17.44 -25.88 37.53
CA THR A 153 -18.37 -26.12 38.63
C THR A 153 -19.30 -24.93 38.84
N LEU A 154 -18.77 -23.70 38.81
CA LEU A 154 -19.57 -22.48 38.89
C LEU A 154 -20.56 -22.37 37.73
N CYS A 155 -20.14 -22.70 36.52
CA CYS A 155 -21.02 -22.72 35.34
C CYS A 155 -22.18 -23.73 35.49
N VAL A 156 -21.89 -24.93 35.98
CA VAL A 156 -22.91 -25.95 36.24
C VAL A 156 -23.88 -25.48 37.32
N LEU A 157 -23.36 -24.95 38.44
CA LEU A 157 -24.18 -24.48 39.54
C LEU A 157 -25.07 -23.32 39.13
N ALA A 158 -24.52 -22.32 38.42
CA ALA A 158 -25.29 -21.19 37.93
C ALA A 158 -26.45 -21.63 37.02
N LYS A 159 -26.18 -22.58 36.11
CA LYS A 159 -27.23 -23.16 35.26
C LYS A 159 -28.31 -23.87 36.07
N GLN A 160 -27.90 -24.73 37.00
CA GLN A 160 -28.85 -25.45 37.87
C GLN A 160 -29.71 -24.49 38.68
N THR A 161 -29.12 -23.46 39.30
CA THR A 161 -29.89 -22.45 40.05
C THR A 161 -30.92 -21.74 39.17
N ILE A 162 -30.56 -21.39 37.93
CA ILE A 162 -31.52 -20.77 37.00
C ILE A 162 -32.64 -21.75 36.62
N ASP A 163 -32.28 -22.99 36.27
CA ASP A 163 -33.24 -24.02 35.85
C ASP A 163 -34.21 -24.36 37.00
N ASP A 164 -33.71 -24.46 38.25
CA ASP A 164 -34.51 -24.76 39.44
C ASP A 164 -35.49 -23.62 39.77
N GLU A 165 -35.04 -22.37 39.74
CA GLU A 165 -35.90 -21.19 39.95
C GLU A 165 -36.97 -21.07 38.86
N LEU A 166 -36.61 -21.39 37.62
CA LEU A 166 -37.55 -21.38 36.50
C LEU A 166 -38.64 -22.45 36.67
N ILE A 167 -38.27 -23.66 37.10
CA ILE A 167 -39.23 -24.73 37.41
C ILE A 167 -40.16 -24.29 38.55
N SER A 168 -39.61 -23.72 39.63
CA SER A 168 -40.37 -23.21 40.76
C SER A 168 -41.39 -22.15 40.33
N PHE A 169 -40.93 -21.18 39.53
CA PHE A 169 -41.78 -20.12 38.98
C PHE A 169 -42.94 -20.67 38.15
N TYR A 170 -42.67 -21.60 37.22
CA TYR A 170 -43.72 -22.20 36.39
C TYR A 170 -44.66 -23.12 37.17
N SER A 171 -44.23 -23.71 38.28
CA SER A 171 -45.10 -24.53 39.13
C SER A 171 -46.09 -23.71 39.97
N THR A 172 -45.87 -22.39 40.07
CA THR A 172 -46.68 -21.46 40.87
C THR A 172 -47.72 -20.70 40.02
N ILE A 173 -47.69 -20.87 38.69
CA ILE A 173 -48.65 -20.31 37.71
C ILE A 173 -49.62 -21.42 37.28
#